data_AF-A0A4R5KIG8-F1
#
_entry.id   AF-A0A4R5KIG8-F1
#
_cell.length_a   1.000
_cell.length_b   1.000
_cell.length_c   1.000
_cell.angle_alpha   90.00
_cell.angle_beta   90.00
_cell.angle_gamma   90.00
#
_symmetry.space_group_name_H-M   'P 1'
#
loop_
_entity.id
_entity.type
_entity.pdbx_description
1 polymer ?
#
loop_
_entity_poly.entity_id
_entity_poly.type
_entity_poly.pdbx_seq_one_letter_code
_entity_poly.pdbx_strand_id
1 'polypeptide(L)'
;MLELKRIYWTRKSLRLGTLCTVAWLFAGAVFAAATHASMSQRPTSFIDVLGPILNAALAAVALPGAIFIVLVGVAVVIRANDVRRRDPLRRFTRQQRREGMARADGQCELEAGLHRRCLRPAEHGDHFYPWSKGGTTSLQNFVAACSRCNHAKGARIPSPGQQKRLEQRRLAYISTNDAIRVGERRELTGVFKNLT
;
A
#
# COMPACT_ATOMS: atom_id res chain seq x y z
N MET A 1 -0.99 -11.43 -12.42
CA MET A 1 -1.50 -12.01 -11.15
C MET A 1 -0.45 -12.12 -10.04
N LEU A 2 0.73 -12.73 -10.28
CA LEU A 2 1.75 -12.92 -9.23
C LEU A 2 2.34 -11.60 -8.70
N GLU A 3 2.47 -10.59 -9.55
CA GLU A 3 3.09 -9.31 -9.18
C GLU A 3 2.27 -8.53 -8.13
N LEU A 4 0.95 -8.36 -8.34
CA LEU A 4 0.09 -7.66 -7.39
C LEU A 4 0.04 -8.38 -6.05
N LYS A 5 -0.05 -9.73 -6.06
CA LYS A 5 -0.02 -10.56 -4.85
C LYS A 5 1.24 -10.31 -4.04
N ARG A 6 2.41 -10.35 -4.69
CA ARG A 6 3.69 -10.04 -4.04
C ARG A 6 3.69 -8.63 -3.43
N ILE A 7 3.36 -7.61 -4.20
CA ILE A 7 3.35 -6.21 -3.73
C ILE A 7 2.41 -5.99 -2.55
N TYR A 8 1.20 -6.55 -2.65
CA TYR A 8 0.18 -6.43 -1.61
C TYR A 8 0.65 -7.04 -0.30
N TRP A 9 1.14 -8.28 -0.34
CA TRP A 9 1.62 -8.98 0.85
C TRP A 9 2.90 -8.36 1.41
N THR A 10 3.87 -7.97 0.59
CA THR A 10 5.07 -7.25 1.05
C THR A 10 4.71 -6.01 1.87
N ARG A 11 3.75 -5.20 1.41
CA ARG A 11 3.34 -3.98 2.14
C ARG A 11 2.49 -4.27 3.36
N LYS A 12 1.67 -5.32 3.33
CA LYS A 12 0.91 -5.76 4.50
C LYS A 12 1.84 -6.29 5.59
N SER A 13 2.80 -7.14 5.23
CA SER A 13 3.82 -7.64 6.15
C SER A 13 4.69 -6.52 6.69
N LEU A 14 5.12 -5.57 5.85
CA LEU A 14 5.88 -4.40 6.30
C LEU A 14 5.09 -3.58 7.33
N ARG A 15 3.83 -3.25 7.04
CA ARG A 15 2.98 -2.49 7.97
C ARG A 15 2.76 -3.24 9.28
N LEU A 16 2.47 -4.54 9.22
CA LEU A 16 2.26 -5.36 10.41
C LEU A 16 3.56 -5.47 11.22
N GLY A 17 4.69 -5.74 10.57
CA GLY A 17 6.01 -5.78 11.18
C GLY A 17 6.32 -4.48 11.90
N THR A 18 6.13 -3.33 11.24
CA THR A 18 6.35 -2.02 11.88
C THR A 18 5.46 -1.84 13.11
N LEU A 19 4.18 -2.21 13.06
CA LEU A 19 3.28 -2.12 14.22
C LEU A 19 3.73 -3.03 15.37
N CYS A 20 4.09 -4.28 15.08
CA CYS A 20 4.61 -5.23 16.06
C CYS A 20 5.90 -4.70 16.70
N THR A 21 6.82 -4.15 15.89
CA THR A 21 8.09 -3.59 16.39
C THR A 21 7.87 -2.33 17.25
N VAL A 22 6.94 -1.45 16.88
CA VAL A 22 6.57 -0.29 17.72
C VAL A 22 5.96 -0.73 19.04
N ALA A 23 5.07 -1.73 19.02
CA ALA A 23 4.52 -2.30 20.25
C ALA A 23 5.61 -2.93 21.13
N TRP A 24 6.59 -3.62 20.52
CA TRP A 24 7.73 -4.19 21.24
C TRP A 24 8.62 -3.09 21.84
N LEU A 25 8.95 -2.04 21.09
CA LEU A 25 9.70 -0.88 21.62
C LEU A 25 9.01 -0.28 22.85
N PHE A 26 7.70 -0.05 22.75
CA PHE A 26 6.91 0.50 23.83
C PHE A 26 6.91 -0.41 25.06
N ALA A 27 6.61 -1.71 24.88
CA ALA A 27 6.62 -2.68 25.96
C ALA A 27 8.00 -2.79 26.61
N GLY A 28 9.07 -2.89 25.81
CA GLY A 28 10.44 -2.99 26.30
C GLY A 28 10.85 -1.79 27.17
N ALA A 29 10.50 -0.57 26.75
CA ALA A 29 10.75 0.64 27.54
C ALA A 29 9.96 0.65 28.86
N VAL A 30 8.67 0.28 28.83
CA VAL A 30 7.81 0.21 30.03
C VAL A 30 8.31 -0.83 31.02
N PHE A 31 8.65 -2.04 30.55
CA PHE A 31 9.14 -3.10 31.42
C PHE A 31 10.49 -2.74 32.05
N ALA A 32 11.44 -2.19 31.26
CA ALA A 32 12.73 -1.75 31.79
C ALA A 32 12.58 -0.65 32.86
N ALA A 33 11.63 0.27 32.70
CA ALA A 33 11.36 1.29 33.72
C ALA A 33 10.73 0.68 34.99
N ALA A 34 9.77 -0.23 34.82
CA ALA A 34 9.05 -0.86 35.93
C ALA A 34 9.94 -1.78 36.79
N THR A 35 10.81 -2.57 36.17
CA THR A 35 11.72 -3.47 36.91
C THR A 35 12.72 -2.69 37.76
N HIS A 36 13.29 -1.62 37.22
CA HIS A 36 14.25 -0.79 37.95
C HIS A 36 13.59 0.07 39.05
N ALA A 37 12.35 0.54 38.84
CA ALA A 37 11.59 1.25 39.87
C ALA A 37 11.29 0.36 41.10
N SER A 38 11.13 -0.95 40.89
CA SER A 38 10.87 -1.93 41.97
C SER A 38 12.13 -2.30 42.77
N MET A 39 13.32 -2.11 42.19
CA MET A 39 14.61 -2.54 42.76
C MET A 39 15.39 -1.45 43.50
N SER A 40 14.97 -0.18 43.47
CA SER A 40 15.79 0.90 44.06
C SER A 40 15.70 0.95 45.60
N GLN A 41 16.83 0.75 46.28
CA GLN A 41 17.05 1.20 47.66
C GLN A 41 17.22 2.73 47.71
N ARG A 42 17.17 3.34 48.92
CA ARG A 42 17.23 4.80 49.15
C ARG A 42 18.33 5.47 48.30
N PRO A 43 17.96 6.28 47.29
CA PRO A 43 18.94 6.84 46.37
C PRO A 43 19.74 7.97 47.03
N THR A 44 21.06 7.95 46.84
CA THR A 44 22.01 8.97 47.31
C THR A 44 22.19 10.12 46.31
N SER A 45 21.90 9.91 45.02
CA SER A 45 21.92 10.93 43.98
C SER A 45 20.96 10.60 42.82
N PHE A 46 20.67 11.58 41.97
CA PHE A 46 19.83 11.41 40.77
C PHE A 46 20.50 10.54 39.70
N ILE A 47 21.83 10.61 39.56
CA ILE A 47 22.58 9.83 38.55
C ILE A 47 22.57 8.33 38.88
N ASP A 48 22.62 7.97 40.17
CA ASP A 48 22.58 6.58 40.64
C ASP A 48 21.25 5.88 40.29
N VAL A 49 20.19 6.66 40.08
CA VAL A 49 18.87 6.17 39.67
C VAL A 49 18.74 6.16 38.15
N LEU A 50 19.11 7.26 37.49
CA LEU A 50 18.83 7.44 36.07
C LEU A 50 19.73 6.59 35.17
N GLY A 51 21.02 6.46 35.49
CA GLY A 51 21.99 5.73 34.66
C GLY A 51 21.61 4.26 34.41
N PRO A 52 21.33 3.47 35.47
CA PRO A 52 20.93 2.06 35.32
C PRO A 52 19.61 1.88 34.56
N ILE A 53 18.61 2.74 34.82
CA ILE A 53 17.32 2.73 34.11
C ILE A 53 17.53 2.97 32.62
N LEU A 54 18.33 3.99 32.27
CA LEU A 54 18.62 4.31 30.87
C LEU A 54 19.37 3.17 30.16
N ASN A 55 20.35 2.55 30.81
CA ASN A 55 21.09 1.43 30.22
C ASN A 55 20.19 0.20 30.00
N ALA A 56 19.34 -0.15 30.96
CA ALA A 56 18.41 -1.26 30.83
C ALA A 56 17.34 -0.99 29.76
N ALA A 57 16.82 0.24 29.70
CA ALA A 57 15.92 0.65 28.64
C ALA A 57 16.61 0.58 27.28
N LEU A 58 17.84 1.08 27.15
CA LEU A 58 18.62 1.03 25.91
C LEU A 58 18.86 -0.41 25.45
N ALA A 59 19.26 -1.30 26.37
CA ALA A 59 19.44 -2.71 26.07
C ALA A 59 18.12 -3.38 25.61
N ALA A 60 17.01 -3.07 26.29
CA ALA A 60 15.69 -3.61 25.96
C ALA A 60 15.17 -3.13 24.59
N VAL A 61 15.54 -1.92 24.16
CA VAL A 61 15.07 -1.34 22.89
C VAL A 61 16.07 -1.47 21.74
N ALA A 62 17.32 -1.84 21.96
CA ALA A 62 18.36 -1.87 20.93
C ALA A 62 17.99 -2.75 19.73
N LEU A 63 17.62 -4.01 19.98
CA LEU A 63 17.23 -4.95 18.91
C LEU A 63 15.94 -4.53 18.18
N PRO A 64 14.81 -4.28 18.86
CA PRO A 64 13.61 -3.80 18.15
C PRO A 64 13.83 -2.45 17.48
N GLY A 65 14.72 -1.60 18.01
CA GLY A 65 15.13 -0.34 17.40
C GLY A 65 15.85 -0.55 16.07
N ALA A 66 16.83 -1.47 16.03
CA ALA A 66 17.51 -1.84 14.79
C ALA A 66 16.54 -2.43 13.75
N ILE A 67 15.62 -3.31 14.17
CA ILE A 67 14.57 -3.85 13.28
C ILE A 67 13.69 -2.73 12.74
N PHE A 68 13.27 -1.79 13.58
CA PHE A 68 12.45 -0.65 13.16
C PHE A 68 13.16 0.19 12.08
N ILE A 69 14.45 0.48 12.27
CA ILE A 69 15.27 1.21 11.29
C ILE A 69 15.32 0.46 9.95
N VAL A 70 15.53 -0.86 9.96
CA VAL A 70 15.53 -1.67 8.73
C VAL A 70 14.16 -1.62 8.03
N LEU A 71 13.06 -1.77 8.78
CA LEU A 71 11.71 -1.69 8.23
C LEU A 71 11.42 -0.31 7.62
N VAL A 72 11.86 0.77 8.27
CA VAL A 72 11.77 2.14 7.72
C VAL A 72 12.59 2.26 6.45
N GLY A 73 13.83 1.77 6.43
CA GLY A 73 14.68 1.74 5.24
C GLY A 73 14.01 1.03 4.05
N VAL A 74 13.42 -0.16 4.29
CA VAL A 74 12.65 -0.90 3.29
C VAL A 74 11.43 -0.09 2.82
N ALA A 75 10.71 0.57 3.72
CA ALA A 75 9.57 1.42 3.38
C ALA A 75 9.97 2.59 2.48
N VAL A 76 11.11 3.23 2.78
CA VAL A 76 11.69 4.33 1.99
C VAL A 76 12.05 3.85 0.59
N VAL A 77 12.73 2.70 0.46
CA VAL A 77 13.08 2.11 -0.84
C VAL A 77 11.84 1.78 -1.67
N ILE A 78 10.80 1.19 -1.04
CA ILE A 78 9.52 0.92 -1.71
C ILE A 78 8.88 2.23 -2.19
N ARG A 79 8.88 3.29 -1.36
CA ARG A 79 8.31 4.58 -1.71
C ARG A 79 9.07 5.26 -2.84
N ALA A 80 10.40 5.19 -2.83
CA ALA A 80 11.26 5.70 -3.91
C ALA A 80 10.97 4.97 -5.23
N ASN A 81 10.81 3.64 -5.19
CA ASN A 81 10.40 2.85 -6.35
C ASN A 81 9.02 3.23 -6.87
N ASP A 82 8.05 3.50 -5.99
CA ASP A 82 6.74 4.02 -6.39
C ASP A 82 6.84 5.36 -7.12
N VAL A 83 7.75 6.24 -6.67
CA VAL A 83 8.01 7.53 -7.34
C VAL A 83 8.61 7.31 -8.72
N ARG A 84 9.64 6.46 -8.83
CA ARG A 84 10.30 6.15 -10.11
C ARG A 84 9.35 5.54 -11.14
N ARG A 85 8.34 4.77 -10.69
CA ARG A 85 7.32 4.16 -11.56
C ARG A 85 6.18 5.10 -11.94
N ARG A 86 6.09 6.33 -11.40
CA ARG A 86 4.97 7.21 -11.76
C ARG A 86 4.96 7.45 -13.27
N ASP A 87 3.78 7.34 -13.84
CA ASP A 87 3.54 7.74 -15.22
C ASP A 87 3.64 9.28 -15.30
N PRO A 88 4.42 9.86 -16.24
CA PRO A 88 4.42 11.30 -16.45
C PRO A 88 3.02 11.84 -16.75
N LEU A 89 2.20 11.05 -17.45
CA LEU A 89 0.81 11.35 -17.69
C LEU A 89 0.01 10.87 -16.49
N ARG A 90 -0.51 11.80 -15.69
CA ARG A 90 -1.45 11.46 -14.59
C ARG A 90 -2.90 11.39 -15.06
N ARG A 91 -3.29 12.21 -16.05
CA ARG A 91 -4.68 12.36 -16.46
C ARG A 91 -4.93 11.55 -17.73
N PHE A 92 -6.00 10.76 -17.72
CA PHE A 92 -6.51 10.11 -18.92
C PHE A 92 -6.90 11.15 -19.96
N THR A 93 -6.63 10.87 -21.23
CA THR A 93 -7.10 11.71 -22.35
C THR A 93 -8.63 11.66 -22.46
N ARG A 94 -9.24 12.61 -23.17
CA ARG A 94 -10.70 12.58 -23.42
C ARG A 94 -11.14 11.29 -24.10
N GLN A 95 -10.35 10.80 -25.06
CA GLN A 95 -10.59 9.54 -25.75
C GLN A 95 -10.54 8.35 -24.77
N GLN A 96 -9.48 8.26 -23.96
CA GLN A 96 -9.34 7.19 -22.96
C GLN A 96 -10.50 7.20 -21.94
N ARG A 97 -10.94 8.39 -21.50
CA ARG A 97 -12.11 8.51 -20.62
C ARG A 97 -13.38 8.03 -21.31
N ARG A 98 -13.66 8.47 -22.54
CA ARG A 98 -14.85 8.05 -23.29
C ARG A 98 -14.87 6.54 -23.48
N GLU A 99 -13.74 5.98 -23.91
CA GLU A 99 -13.61 4.54 -24.16
C GLU A 99 -13.74 3.73 -22.86
N GLY A 100 -13.04 4.14 -21.80
CA GLY A 100 -13.12 3.48 -20.50
C GLY A 100 -14.51 3.51 -19.87
N MET A 101 -15.25 4.61 -20.04
CA MET A 101 -16.64 4.71 -19.58
C MET A 101 -17.58 3.85 -20.43
N ALA A 102 -17.38 3.81 -21.75
CA ALA A 102 -18.16 2.96 -22.65
C ALA A 102 -17.96 1.47 -22.35
N ARG A 103 -16.71 1.05 -22.06
CA ARG A 103 -16.41 -0.34 -21.64
C ARG A 103 -17.18 -0.79 -20.40
N ALA A 104 -17.54 0.15 -19.53
CA ALA A 104 -18.27 -0.12 -18.30
C ALA A 104 -19.79 0.12 -18.45
N ASP A 105 -20.27 0.44 -19.65
CA ASP A 105 -21.66 0.86 -19.92
C ASP A 105 -22.12 2.03 -19.03
N GLY A 106 -21.19 2.96 -18.75
CA GLY A 106 -21.46 4.08 -17.84
C GLY A 106 -21.78 3.67 -16.40
N GLN A 107 -21.60 2.39 -16.02
CA GLN A 107 -21.88 1.89 -14.67
C GLN A 107 -20.59 1.69 -13.87
N CYS A 108 -20.61 2.03 -12.58
CA CYS A 108 -19.47 1.87 -11.70
C CYS A 108 -18.96 0.42 -11.64
N GLU A 109 -17.66 0.22 -11.82
CA GLU A 109 -16.99 -1.09 -11.81
C GLU A 109 -16.47 -1.48 -10.42
N LEU A 110 -16.38 -0.50 -9.51
CA LEU A 110 -15.93 -0.70 -8.14
C LEU A 110 -16.97 -1.44 -7.29
N GLU A 111 -16.50 -1.99 -6.18
CA GLU A 111 -17.33 -2.79 -5.28
C GLU A 111 -18.09 -1.91 -4.26
N ALA A 112 -19.31 -2.31 -3.95
CA ALA A 112 -20.10 -1.78 -2.85
C ALA A 112 -20.65 -2.95 -1.99
N GLY A 113 -20.62 -2.80 -0.65
CA GLY A 113 -21.14 -3.82 0.27
C GLY A 113 -20.41 -5.17 0.15
N LEU A 114 -21.17 -6.26 -0.05
CA LEU A 114 -20.73 -7.66 -0.14
C LEU A 114 -19.95 -7.98 -1.44
N HIS A 115 -18.94 -7.17 -1.79
CA HIS A 115 -18.09 -7.36 -2.98
C HIS A 115 -18.83 -7.39 -4.32
N ARG A 116 -20.07 -6.87 -4.36
CA ARG A 116 -20.88 -6.77 -5.57
C ARG A 116 -20.50 -5.51 -6.34
N ARG A 117 -20.70 -5.54 -7.67
CA ARG A 117 -20.56 -4.35 -8.52
C ARG A 117 -21.49 -3.26 -8.01
N CYS A 118 -20.99 -2.04 -7.92
CA CYS A 118 -21.81 -0.90 -7.59
C CYS A 118 -22.84 -0.64 -8.70
N LEU A 119 -24.09 -0.43 -8.33
CA LEU A 119 -25.19 -0.17 -9.28
C LEU A 119 -25.29 1.30 -9.70
N ARG A 120 -24.46 2.18 -9.11
CA ARG A 120 -24.50 3.61 -9.41
C ARG A 120 -23.86 3.90 -10.76
N PRO A 121 -24.31 4.96 -11.46
CA PRO A 121 -23.63 5.44 -12.65
C PRO A 121 -22.20 5.83 -12.30
N ALA A 122 -21.27 5.52 -13.21
CA ALA A 122 -19.93 6.02 -13.15
C ALA A 122 -19.92 7.51 -13.50
N GLU A 123 -19.13 8.28 -12.77
CA GLU A 123 -18.99 9.73 -12.95
C GLU A 123 -17.55 10.08 -13.35
N HIS A 124 -16.59 9.24 -12.95
CA HIS A 124 -15.17 9.48 -13.07
C HIS A 124 -14.45 8.26 -13.63
N GLY A 125 -13.39 8.51 -14.40
CA GLY A 125 -12.38 7.51 -14.70
C GLY A 125 -11.24 7.62 -13.68
N ASP A 126 -10.94 6.53 -12.98
CA ASP A 126 -9.87 6.47 -11.99
C ASP A 126 -8.86 5.35 -12.33
N HIS A 127 -7.71 5.36 -11.67
CA HIS A 127 -6.71 4.31 -11.78
C HIS A 127 -7.02 3.16 -10.82
N PHE A 128 -7.27 1.96 -11.32
CA PHE A 128 -7.49 0.77 -10.49
C PHE A 128 -6.29 0.53 -9.56
N TYR A 129 -5.08 0.48 -10.11
CA TYR A 129 -3.83 0.57 -9.37
C TYR A 129 -3.41 2.05 -9.26
N PRO A 130 -3.28 2.62 -8.05
CA PRO A 130 -3.07 4.06 -7.89
C PRO A 130 -1.85 4.61 -8.64
N TRP A 131 -2.02 5.71 -9.37
CA TRP A 131 -0.94 6.43 -10.05
C TRP A 131 0.23 6.77 -9.11
N SER A 132 -0.07 7.21 -7.88
CA SER A 132 0.93 7.58 -6.87
C SER A 132 1.84 6.42 -6.41
N LYS A 133 1.51 5.18 -6.81
CA LYS A 133 2.21 3.92 -6.51
C LYS A 133 2.76 3.23 -7.78
N GLY A 134 2.73 3.94 -8.91
CA GLY A 134 3.25 3.46 -10.19
C GLY A 134 2.25 2.75 -11.08
N GLY A 135 0.94 3.01 -10.91
CA GLY A 135 -0.05 2.62 -11.91
C GLY A 135 0.06 3.48 -13.17
N THR A 136 -0.12 2.88 -14.35
CA THR A 136 -0.06 3.59 -15.64
C THR A 136 -1.36 4.32 -15.93
N THR A 137 -1.31 5.37 -16.74
CA THR A 137 -2.47 6.05 -17.31
C THR A 137 -2.80 5.40 -18.66
N SER A 138 -3.32 4.17 -18.57
CA SER A 138 -3.75 3.37 -19.69
C SER A 138 -5.18 2.87 -19.50
N LEU A 139 -5.78 2.38 -20.58
CA LEU A 139 -7.11 1.78 -20.52
C LEU A 139 -7.14 0.45 -19.75
N GLN A 140 -6.02 -0.26 -19.63
CA GLN A 140 -5.92 -1.44 -18.77
C GLN A 140 -5.93 -1.07 -17.29
N ASN A 141 -5.40 0.10 -16.91
CA ASN A 141 -5.49 0.57 -15.52
C ASN A 141 -6.72 1.46 -15.25
N PHE A 142 -7.55 1.73 -16.26
CA PHE A 142 -8.76 2.54 -16.12
C PHE A 142 -9.87 1.75 -15.42
N VAL A 143 -10.57 2.41 -14.50
CA VAL A 143 -11.80 1.92 -13.88
C VAL A 143 -12.87 3.02 -13.86
N ALA A 144 -14.08 2.70 -14.29
CA ALA A 144 -15.22 3.60 -14.20
C ALA A 144 -15.78 3.61 -12.77
N ALA A 145 -15.85 4.78 -12.14
CA ALA A 145 -16.19 4.91 -10.73
C ALA A 145 -17.23 6.00 -10.46
N CYS A 146 -18.21 5.72 -9.60
CA CYS A 146 -19.02 6.77 -8.97
C CYS A 146 -18.20 7.51 -7.91
N SER A 147 -18.55 8.76 -7.59
CA SER A 147 -17.83 9.56 -6.58
C SER A 147 -17.66 8.83 -5.25
N ARG A 148 -18.72 8.22 -4.69
CA ARG A 148 -18.65 7.49 -3.42
C ARG A 148 -17.62 6.36 -3.42
N CYS A 149 -17.65 5.49 -4.43
CA CYS A 149 -16.72 4.36 -4.49
C CYS A 149 -15.29 4.83 -4.77
N ASN A 150 -15.13 5.87 -5.58
CA ASN A 150 -13.83 6.48 -5.87
C ASN A 150 -13.18 7.05 -4.59
N HIS A 151 -13.93 7.87 -3.83
CA HIS A 151 -13.47 8.41 -2.55
C HIS A 151 -13.16 7.31 -1.54
N ALA A 152 -14.04 6.31 -1.42
CA ALA A 152 -13.79 5.18 -0.54
C ALA A 152 -12.50 4.46 -0.92
N LYS A 153 -12.29 4.12 -2.21
CA LYS A 153 -11.06 3.46 -2.69
C LYS A 153 -9.81 4.27 -2.34
N GLY A 154 -9.79 5.55 -2.70
CA GLY A 154 -8.66 6.45 -2.52
C GLY A 154 -7.37 5.91 -3.17
N ALA A 155 -6.23 6.17 -2.54
CA ALA A 155 -4.92 5.71 -3.00
C ALA A 155 -4.53 4.30 -2.49
N ARG A 156 -5.49 3.45 -2.11
CA ARG A 156 -5.21 2.09 -1.59
C ARG A 156 -4.80 1.16 -2.73
N ILE A 157 -3.82 0.29 -2.47
CA ILE A 157 -3.46 -0.76 -3.44
C ILE A 157 -4.58 -1.79 -3.44
N PRO A 158 -5.14 -2.16 -4.61
CA PRO A 158 -6.16 -3.20 -4.67
C PRO A 158 -5.60 -4.54 -4.16
N SER A 159 -6.41 -5.28 -3.42
CA SER A 159 -6.06 -6.64 -3.05
C SER A 159 -6.12 -7.57 -4.28
N PRO A 160 -5.38 -8.69 -4.28
CA PRO A 160 -5.47 -9.68 -5.36
C PRO A 160 -6.88 -10.21 -5.58
N GLY A 161 -7.67 -10.34 -4.49
CA GLY A 161 -9.07 -10.75 -4.57
C GLY A 161 -9.94 -9.71 -5.27
N GLN A 162 -9.72 -8.41 -5.02
CA GLN A 162 -10.43 -7.33 -5.73
C GLN A 162 -10.10 -7.30 -7.22
N GLN A 163 -8.84 -7.49 -7.59
CA GLN A 163 -8.43 -7.57 -9.00
C GLN A 163 -9.14 -8.76 -9.68
N LYS A 164 -9.01 -9.96 -9.10
CA LYS A 164 -9.62 -11.17 -9.65
C LYS A 164 -11.13 -11.02 -9.82
N ARG A 165 -11.84 -10.47 -8.82
CA ARG A 165 -13.29 -10.26 -8.92
C ARG A 165 -13.67 -9.22 -9.98
N LEU A 166 -12.90 -8.14 -10.12
CA LEU A 166 -13.16 -7.16 -11.18
C LEU A 166 -12.95 -7.79 -12.56
N GLU A 167 -11.85 -8.49 -12.77
CA GLU A 167 -11.56 -9.21 -14.03
C GLU A 167 -12.66 -10.24 -14.32
N GLN A 168 -13.09 -11.01 -13.32
CA GLN A 168 -14.20 -11.96 -13.45
C GLN A 168 -15.52 -11.29 -13.84
N ARG A 169 -15.84 -10.12 -13.25
CA ARG A 169 -17.05 -9.38 -13.63
C ARG A 169 -16.95 -8.84 -15.05
N ARG A 170 -15.77 -8.37 -15.48
CA ARG A 170 -15.53 -7.87 -16.84
C ARG A 170 -15.80 -8.92 -17.91
N LEU A 171 -15.63 -10.21 -17.62
CA LEU A 171 -16.00 -11.29 -18.55
C LEU A 171 -17.47 -11.21 -19.02
N ALA A 172 -18.36 -10.62 -18.22
CA ALA A 172 -19.79 -10.53 -18.55
C ALA A 172 -20.14 -9.37 -19.48
N TYR A 173 -19.28 -8.36 -19.64
CA TYR A 173 -19.60 -7.13 -20.40
C TYR A 173 -18.44 -6.56 -21.23
N ILE A 174 -17.26 -7.19 -21.22
CA ILE A 174 -16.12 -6.85 -22.08
C ILE A 174 -15.86 -8.04 -23.02
N SER A 175 -15.94 -7.79 -24.33
CA SER A 175 -15.74 -8.81 -25.36
C SER A 175 -14.26 -9.07 -25.69
N THR A 176 -13.37 -8.10 -25.45
CA THR A 176 -11.94 -8.21 -25.77
C THR A 176 -11.14 -8.68 -24.56
N ASN A 177 -10.48 -9.84 -24.67
CA ASN A 177 -9.69 -10.44 -23.58
C ASN A 177 -8.62 -9.48 -22.98
N ASP A 178 -7.98 -8.66 -23.81
CA ASP A 178 -6.97 -7.70 -23.34
C ASP A 178 -7.56 -6.58 -22.47
N ALA A 179 -8.84 -6.24 -22.67
CA ALA A 179 -9.54 -5.22 -21.89
C ALA A 179 -10.10 -5.76 -20.56
N ILE A 180 -10.09 -7.08 -20.36
CA ILE A 180 -10.53 -7.71 -19.11
C ILE A 180 -9.51 -7.48 -18.00
N ARG A 181 -8.22 -7.62 -18.34
CA ARG A 181 -7.12 -7.41 -17.39
C ARG A 181 -7.14 -6.00 -16.86
N VAL A 182 -6.80 -5.87 -15.57
CA VAL A 182 -6.84 -4.58 -14.90
C VAL A 182 -5.61 -4.33 -14.04
N GLY A 183 -5.22 -3.07 -13.86
CA GLY A 183 -4.19 -2.69 -12.90
C GLY A 183 -2.78 -2.68 -13.48
N GLU A 184 -2.66 -2.31 -14.75
CA GLU A 184 -1.36 -2.14 -15.41
C GLU A 184 -0.47 -1.16 -14.62
N ARG A 185 0.81 -1.51 -14.53
CA ARG A 185 1.84 -0.76 -13.83
C ARG A 185 3.01 -0.50 -14.75
N ARG A 186 3.68 0.64 -14.53
CA ARG A 186 4.85 0.98 -15.31
C ARG A 186 6.00 0.08 -14.88
N GLU A 187 6.64 -0.59 -15.82
CA GLU A 187 7.91 -1.27 -15.56
C GLU A 187 8.95 -0.24 -15.11
N LEU A 188 9.80 -0.62 -14.15
CA LEU A 188 11.07 0.09 -14.00
C LEU A 188 11.91 -0.43 -15.14
N THR A 189 11.88 0.23 -16.28
CA THR A 189 12.87 -0.01 -17.32
C THR A 189 14.24 0.24 -16.69
N GLY A 190 14.99 -0.84 -16.48
CA GLY A 190 16.43 -0.74 -16.68
C GLY A 190 16.63 -0.34 -18.15
N VAL A 191 17.56 0.56 -18.40
CA VAL A 191 17.97 1.05 -19.72
C VAL A 191 18.46 -0.07 -20.68
N PHE A 192 18.36 -1.35 -20.31
CA PHE A 192 18.94 -2.49 -21.03
C PHE A 192 17.90 -3.57 -21.38
N LYS A 193 16.93 -3.26 -22.23
CA LYS A 193 16.10 -4.29 -22.90
C LYS A 193 16.18 -4.26 -24.44
N ASN A 194 17.03 -3.40 -25.03
CA ASN A 194 17.21 -3.30 -26.49
C ASN A 194 18.66 -3.55 -26.93
N LEU A 195 19.27 -4.63 -26.45
CA LEU A 195 20.49 -5.21 -27.03
C LEU A 195 20.32 -6.73 -27.00
N THR A 196 19.60 -7.26 -27.98
CA THR A 196 19.72 -8.64 -28.49
C THR A 196 18.96 -8.73 -29.80
#